data_AF-A0A9X8ZYX4-F1
#
_entry.id   AF-A0A9X8ZYX4-F1
#
_cell.length_a   1.000
_cell.length_b   1.000
_cell.length_c   1.000
_cell.angle_alpha   90.00
_cell.angle_beta   90.00
_cell.angle_gamma   90.00
#
_symmetry.space_group_name_H-M   'P 1'
#
loop_
_entity.id
_entity.type
_entity.pdbx_description
1 polymer ?
#
loop_
_entity_poly.entity_id
_entity_poly.type
_entity_poly.pdbx_seq_one_letter_code
_entity_poly.pdbx_strand_id
1 'polypeptide(L)'
;KTIGIANKETLVTAGHLVMEAARKHNVSLLPVDSEHSAIFQCLNGENEKRISRLIITASGGSFRDKTRDELHHVTVEDALRHPNWSMGSKITIDSATMMNKGLEVIEAHWLFGIPYEQIDVVLHKESIIHSMVEFEDRSVMAQLGSPDMRVPIQYALTYPDRLPLSDTKQLNLWEIGTLHFEKMDQERFRCLRFAYEAGKAGGSMPAVMNAANEVAVEA
;
A
#
# COMPACT_ATOMS: atom_id res chain seq x y z
N LYS A 1 -23.93 1.41 6.46
CA LYS A 1 -23.16 0.22 6.92
C LYS A 1 -21.69 0.59 6.77
N THR A 2 -20.84 0.26 7.74
CA THR A 2 -19.37 0.37 7.59
C THR A 2 -18.89 -0.55 6.46
N ILE A 3 -17.88 -0.12 5.71
CA ILE A 3 -17.33 -0.87 4.57
C ILE A 3 -15.84 -1.08 4.81
N GLY A 4 -15.41 -2.35 4.89
CA GLY A 4 -14.01 -2.70 4.77
C GLY A 4 -13.60 -2.70 3.30
N ILE A 5 -12.77 -1.74 2.88
CA ILE A 5 -12.35 -1.60 1.50
C ILE A 5 -11.01 -2.30 1.29
N ALA A 6 -11.01 -3.32 0.42
CA ALA A 6 -9.84 -4.11 0.04
C ALA A 6 -9.48 -3.96 -1.45
N ASN A 7 -10.38 -3.37 -2.24
CA ASN A 7 -10.19 -3.18 -3.68
C ASN A 7 -9.70 -1.76 -3.94
N LYS A 8 -8.37 -1.61 -4.09
CA LYS A 8 -7.71 -0.31 -4.32
C LYS A 8 -8.09 0.35 -5.64
N GLU A 9 -8.36 -0.45 -6.68
CA GLU A 9 -8.72 0.03 -8.01
C GLU A 9 -10.00 0.89 -7.98
N THR A 10 -10.94 0.59 -7.09
CA THR A 10 -12.15 1.41 -6.88
C THR A 10 -11.82 2.85 -6.47
N LEU A 11 -10.89 3.04 -5.54
CA LEU A 11 -10.47 4.38 -5.12
C LEU A 11 -9.56 5.05 -6.14
N VAL A 12 -8.72 4.29 -6.85
CA VAL A 12 -7.89 4.83 -7.93
C VAL A 12 -8.76 5.37 -9.07
N THR A 13 -9.76 4.63 -9.50
CA THR A 13 -10.58 4.98 -10.68
C THR A 13 -11.72 5.95 -10.36
N ALA A 14 -12.33 5.83 -9.17
CA ALA A 14 -13.55 6.53 -8.82
C ALA A 14 -13.51 7.18 -7.42
N GLY A 15 -12.31 7.46 -6.89
CA GLY A 15 -12.12 7.96 -5.52
C GLY A 15 -13.03 9.13 -5.15
N HIS A 16 -13.11 10.17 -6.00
CA HIS A 16 -14.00 11.31 -5.76
C HIS A 16 -15.49 10.92 -5.59
N LEU A 17 -15.99 9.98 -6.39
CA LEU A 17 -17.38 9.49 -6.30
C LEU A 17 -17.60 8.66 -5.03
N VAL A 18 -16.67 7.77 -4.73
CA VAL A 18 -16.74 6.87 -3.56
C VAL A 18 -16.66 7.68 -2.27
N MET A 19 -15.71 8.60 -2.17
CA MET A 19 -15.53 9.46 -1.00
C MET A 19 -16.72 10.42 -0.81
N GLU A 20 -17.28 10.97 -1.89
CA GLU A 20 -18.50 11.78 -1.82
C GLU A 20 -19.70 10.96 -1.33
N ALA A 21 -19.91 9.76 -1.88
CA ALA A 21 -21.00 8.88 -1.48
C ALA A 21 -20.87 8.45 -0.02
N ALA A 22 -19.67 8.05 0.42
CA ALA A 22 -19.40 7.66 1.80
C ALA A 22 -19.73 8.80 2.78
N ARG A 23 -19.30 10.03 2.47
CA ARG A 23 -19.62 11.23 3.26
C ARG A 23 -21.12 11.55 3.27
N LYS A 24 -21.78 11.51 2.10
CA LYS A 24 -23.23 11.77 1.98
C LYS A 24 -24.07 10.79 2.80
N HIS A 25 -23.64 9.53 2.86
CA HIS A 25 -24.34 8.47 3.58
C HIS A 25 -23.83 8.23 5.00
N ASN A 26 -22.88 9.05 5.49
CA ASN A 26 -22.23 8.90 6.78
C ASN A 26 -21.71 7.47 7.03
N VAL A 27 -21.00 6.93 6.03
CA VAL A 27 -20.41 5.59 6.02
C VAL A 27 -18.91 5.69 6.19
N SER A 28 -18.36 4.98 7.16
CA SER A 28 -16.91 4.82 7.32
C SER A 28 -16.36 3.80 6.33
N LEU A 29 -15.28 4.17 5.66
CA LEU A 29 -14.45 3.29 4.84
C LEU A 29 -13.24 2.87 5.68
N LEU A 30 -13.16 1.59 6.03
CA LEU A 30 -12.06 1.04 6.81
C LEU A 30 -11.08 0.33 5.87
N PRO A 31 -9.80 0.72 5.83
CA PRO A 31 -8.84 0.08 4.94
C PRO A 31 -8.53 -1.35 5.37
N VAL A 32 -8.59 -2.26 4.39
CA VAL A 32 -8.20 -3.67 4.54
C VAL A 32 -6.84 -3.93 3.89
N ASP A 33 -6.41 -3.11 2.94
CA ASP A 33 -5.06 -3.20 2.39
C ASP A 33 -4.01 -2.96 3.50
N SER A 34 -2.90 -3.70 3.47
CA SER A 34 -2.05 -3.89 4.64
C SER A 34 -1.37 -2.59 5.09
N GLU A 35 -0.91 -1.81 4.12
CA GLU A 35 -0.26 -0.53 4.26
C GLU A 35 -1.22 0.53 4.81
N HIS A 36 -2.42 0.63 4.26
CA HIS A 36 -3.42 1.60 4.71
C HIS A 36 -4.04 1.20 6.03
N SER A 37 -4.20 -0.10 6.29
CA SER A 37 -4.59 -0.60 7.61
C SER A 37 -3.54 -0.29 8.67
N ALA A 38 -2.25 -0.35 8.31
CA ALA A 38 -1.15 0.06 9.16
C ALA A 38 -1.19 1.57 9.48
N ILE A 39 -1.38 2.41 8.45
CA ILE A 39 -1.57 3.86 8.64
C ILE A 39 -2.78 4.14 9.54
N PHE A 40 -3.91 3.52 9.26
CA PHE A 40 -5.15 3.68 10.04
C PHE A 40 -4.95 3.28 11.51
N GLN A 41 -4.20 2.21 11.78
CA GLN A 41 -3.83 1.81 13.14
C GLN A 41 -2.92 2.83 13.84
N CYS A 42 -1.97 3.43 13.12
CA CYS A 42 -1.11 4.49 13.66
C CYS A 42 -1.88 5.78 13.99
N LEU A 43 -3.00 6.04 13.31
CA LEU A 43 -3.82 7.22 13.53
C LEU A 43 -4.82 7.06 14.68
N ASN A 44 -4.96 5.87 15.27
CA ASN A 44 -5.94 5.63 16.32
C ASN A 44 -5.58 6.38 17.62
N GLY A 45 -6.33 7.42 17.94
CA GLY A 45 -6.09 8.31 19.08
C GLY A 45 -5.29 9.57 18.74
N GLU A 46 -4.84 9.70 17.49
CA GLU A 46 -4.11 10.87 16.99
C GLU A 46 -5.02 11.87 16.28
N ASN A 47 -4.54 13.10 16.15
CA ASN A 47 -5.21 14.13 15.36
C ASN A 47 -4.68 14.10 13.92
N GLU A 48 -5.50 13.67 12.97
CA GLU A 48 -5.13 13.58 11.53
C GLU A 48 -4.62 14.90 10.94
N LYS A 49 -5.01 16.05 11.51
CA LYS A 49 -4.50 17.37 11.07
C LYS A 49 -3.02 17.60 11.41
N ARG A 50 -2.43 16.73 12.23
CA ARG A 50 -1.01 16.79 12.64
C ARG A 50 -0.14 15.85 11.82
N ILE A 51 -0.69 15.17 10.83
CA ILE A 51 0.10 14.34 9.90
C ILE A 51 1.00 15.26 9.07
N SER A 52 2.30 15.01 9.10
CA SER A 52 3.32 15.66 8.28
C SER A 52 3.53 14.93 6.95
N ARG A 53 3.61 13.58 7.02
CA ARG A 53 3.68 12.70 5.84
C ARG A 53 3.26 11.28 6.16
N LEU A 54 2.85 10.56 5.12
CA LEU A 54 2.68 9.10 5.13
C LEU A 54 3.92 8.45 4.52
N ILE A 55 4.32 7.30 5.05
CA ILE A 55 5.43 6.53 4.53
C ILE A 55 4.94 5.10 4.28
N ILE A 56 4.73 4.78 3.00
CA ILE A 56 4.24 3.49 2.54
C ILE A 56 5.45 2.59 2.25
N THR A 57 5.52 1.45 2.92
CA THR A 57 6.61 0.49 2.69
C THR A 57 6.31 -0.42 1.51
N ALA A 58 7.33 -0.84 0.76
CA ALA A 58 7.19 -1.74 -0.38
C ALA A 58 8.17 -2.91 -0.25
N SER A 59 7.75 -4.13 -0.59
CA SER A 59 8.64 -5.31 -0.57
C SER A 59 9.74 -5.24 -1.64
N GLY A 60 9.52 -4.44 -2.69
CA GLY A 60 10.31 -4.38 -3.92
C GLY A 60 9.92 -5.42 -4.98
N GLY A 61 9.02 -6.34 -4.63
CA GLY A 61 8.56 -7.41 -5.54
C GLY A 61 9.64 -8.43 -5.90
N SER A 62 9.28 -9.33 -6.81
CA SER A 62 10.10 -10.49 -7.21
C SER A 62 11.41 -10.10 -7.91
N PHE A 63 11.50 -8.87 -8.41
CA PHE A 63 12.65 -8.41 -9.18
C PHE A 63 13.54 -7.42 -8.43
N ARG A 64 13.30 -7.15 -7.15
CA ARG A 64 14.03 -6.10 -6.40
C ARG A 64 15.56 -6.18 -6.49
N ASP A 65 16.12 -7.38 -6.58
CA ASP A 65 17.57 -7.63 -6.61
C ASP A 65 18.16 -7.77 -8.04
N LYS A 66 17.33 -7.65 -9.10
CA LYS A 66 17.78 -7.74 -10.51
C LYS A 66 18.24 -6.39 -11.08
N THR A 67 19.30 -6.43 -11.87
CA THR A 67 19.79 -5.30 -12.69
C THR A 67 18.86 -5.00 -13.86
N ARG A 68 19.01 -3.82 -14.50
CA ARG A 68 18.21 -3.45 -15.67
C ARG A 68 18.35 -4.45 -16.83
N ASP A 69 19.57 -4.92 -17.08
CA ASP A 69 19.86 -5.86 -18.17
C ASP A 69 19.18 -7.22 -17.95
N GLU A 70 19.13 -7.68 -16.70
CA GLU A 70 18.44 -8.92 -16.33
C GLU A 70 16.91 -8.82 -16.48
N LEU A 71 16.33 -7.62 -16.35
CA LEU A 71 14.89 -7.41 -16.52
C LEU A 71 14.43 -7.59 -17.97
N HIS A 72 15.33 -7.53 -18.96
CA HIS A 72 14.95 -7.78 -20.36
C HIS A 72 14.57 -9.24 -20.65
N HIS A 73 14.93 -10.17 -19.76
CA HIS A 73 14.78 -11.61 -19.96
C HIS A 73 13.84 -12.27 -18.95
N VAL A 74 13.16 -11.50 -18.10
CA VAL A 74 12.24 -12.05 -17.10
C VAL A 74 10.95 -12.55 -17.74
N THR A 75 10.38 -13.57 -17.13
CA THR A 75 9.11 -14.18 -17.54
C THR A 75 7.99 -13.88 -16.54
N VAL A 76 6.75 -14.16 -16.94
CA VAL A 76 5.59 -14.12 -16.03
C VAL A 76 5.79 -15.07 -14.87
N GLU A 77 6.33 -16.28 -15.11
CA GLU A 77 6.61 -17.24 -14.04
C GLU A 77 7.61 -16.68 -13.02
N ASP A 78 8.63 -15.94 -13.47
CA ASP A 78 9.57 -15.28 -12.56
C ASP A 78 8.88 -14.23 -11.70
N ALA A 79 7.98 -13.44 -12.29
CA ALA A 79 7.24 -12.40 -11.57
C ALA A 79 6.29 -13.00 -10.52
N LEU A 80 5.64 -14.13 -10.81
CA LEU A 80 4.70 -14.79 -9.91
C LEU A 80 5.32 -15.39 -8.63
N ARG A 81 6.66 -15.43 -8.52
CA ARG A 81 7.38 -15.90 -7.33
C ARG A 81 7.68 -14.75 -6.35
N HIS A 82 6.63 -14.22 -5.71
CA HIS A 82 6.78 -13.13 -4.74
C HIS A 82 7.53 -13.58 -3.46
N PRO A 83 8.50 -12.81 -2.94
CA PRO A 83 9.37 -13.26 -1.84
C PRO A 83 8.68 -13.38 -0.47
N ASN A 84 7.66 -12.56 -0.20
CA ASN A 84 7.10 -12.41 1.16
C ASN A 84 5.61 -12.76 1.29
N TRP A 85 4.87 -12.83 0.17
CA TRP A 85 3.41 -12.84 0.17
C TRP A 85 2.91 -13.88 -0.83
N SER A 86 1.83 -14.57 -0.48
CA SER A 86 1.07 -15.42 -1.40
C SER A 86 -0.18 -14.66 -1.84
N MET A 87 -0.26 -14.31 -3.13
CA MET A 87 -1.28 -13.41 -3.66
C MET A 87 -1.76 -13.85 -5.05
N GLY A 88 -2.83 -13.21 -5.55
CA GLY A 88 -3.30 -13.42 -6.92
C GLY A 88 -2.27 -12.97 -7.98
N SER A 89 -2.42 -13.45 -9.21
CA SER A 89 -1.47 -13.16 -10.29
C SER A 89 -1.34 -11.67 -10.60
N LYS A 90 -2.46 -10.96 -10.79
CA LYS A 90 -2.49 -9.52 -11.12
C LYS A 90 -1.70 -8.68 -10.11
N ILE A 91 -2.03 -8.79 -8.83
CA ILE A 91 -1.33 -8.05 -7.76
C ILE A 91 0.15 -8.47 -7.65
N THR A 92 0.48 -9.71 -7.96
CA THR A 92 1.87 -10.17 -7.95
C THR A 92 2.69 -9.54 -9.08
N ILE A 93 2.13 -9.41 -10.29
CA ILE A 93 2.77 -8.67 -11.40
C ILE A 93 2.88 -7.17 -11.06
N ASP A 94 1.82 -6.57 -10.53
CA ASP A 94 1.83 -5.17 -10.10
C ASP A 94 2.88 -4.93 -8.99
N SER A 95 3.10 -5.91 -8.10
CA SER A 95 4.19 -5.84 -7.13
C SER A 95 5.55 -5.92 -7.82
N ALA A 96 5.76 -6.82 -8.79
CA ALA A 96 7.03 -6.91 -9.51
C ALA A 96 7.40 -5.62 -10.28
N THR A 97 6.40 -4.86 -10.75
CA THR A 97 6.60 -3.58 -11.45
C THR A 97 6.53 -2.35 -10.55
N MET A 98 6.17 -2.53 -9.27
CA MET A 98 5.79 -1.48 -8.32
C MET A 98 4.58 -0.63 -8.73
N MET A 99 3.80 -1.06 -9.72
CA MET A 99 2.49 -0.45 -9.98
C MET A 99 1.55 -0.61 -8.78
N ASN A 100 1.61 -1.75 -8.09
CA ASN A 100 0.79 -2.00 -6.89
C ASN A 100 0.96 -0.86 -5.88
N LYS A 101 2.20 -0.48 -5.63
CA LYS A 101 2.53 0.61 -4.70
C LYS A 101 2.11 1.99 -5.24
N GLY A 102 2.12 2.17 -6.55
CA GLY A 102 1.57 3.35 -7.20
C GLY A 102 0.05 3.49 -7.00
N LEU A 103 -0.70 2.40 -7.14
CA LEU A 103 -2.14 2.38 -6.85
C LEU A 103 -2.41 2.72 -5.38
N GLU A 104 -1.61 2.15 -4.47
CA GLU A 104 -1.72 2.40 -3.03
C GLU A 104 -1.40 3.85 -2.64
N VAL A 105 -0.51 4.55 -3.35
CA VAL A 105 -0.28 5.99 -3.17
C VAL A 105 -1.54 6.80 -3.47
N ILE A 106 -2.24 6.46 -4.57
CA ILE A 106 -3.50 7.12 -4.94
C ILE A 106 -4.60 6.77 -3.94
N GLU A 107 -4.67 5.53 -3.50
CA GLU A 107 -5.61 5.10 -2.46
C GLU A 107 -5.37 5.84 -1.13
N ALA A 108 -4.11 5.99 -0.70
CA ALA A 108 -3.76 6.70 0.53
C ALA A 108 -4.15 8.18 0.46
N HIS A 109 -3.97 8.82 -0.70
CA HIS A 109 -4.46 10.18 -0.93
C HIS A 109 -5.97 10.29 -0.66
N TRP A 110 -6.76 9.35 -1.18
CA TRP A 110 -8.22 9.36 -0.98
C TRP A 110 -8.63 9.03 0.45
N LEU A 111 -8.03 8.01 1.05
CA LEU A 111 -8.41 7.54 2.38
C LEU A 111 -8.06 8.53 3.49
N PHE A 112 -6.91 9.20 3.39
CA PHE A 112 -6.36 10.01 4.47
C PHE A 112 -6.28 11.50 4.14
N GLY A 113 -6.66 11.91 2.92
CA GLY A 113 -6.67 13.32 2.50
C GLY A 113 -5.28 13.95 2.42
N ILE A 114 -4.23 13.14 2.30
CA ILE A 114 -2.83 13.60 2.27
C ILE A 114 -2.41 13.93 0.84
N PRO A 115 -1.80 15.09 0.57
CA PRO A 115 -1.32 15.43 -0.77
C PRO A 115 -0.19 14.49 -1.22
N TYR A 116 -0.09 14.24 -2.53
CA TYR A 116 0.88 13.30 -3.09
C TYR A 116 2.34 13.61 -2.73
N GLU A 117 2.70 14.88 -2.54
CA GLU A 117 4.04 15.34 -2.12
C GLU A 117 4.40 14.92 -0.70
N GLN A 118 3.42 14.53 0.11
CA GLN A 118 3.56 14.08 1.50
C GLN A 118 3.34 12.58 1.65
N ILE A 119 3.37 11.82 0.54
CA ILE A 119 3.28 10.36 0.56
C ILE A 119 4.61 9.83 0.00
N ASP A 120 5.45 9.30 0.88
CA ASP A 120 6.71 8.66 0.51
C ASP A 120 6.51 7.16 0.32
N VAL A 121 7.24 6.58 -0.64
CA VAL A 121 7.38 5.13 -0.77
C VAL A 121 8.81 4.72 -0.48
N VAL A 122 8.99 3.77 0.42
CA VAL A 122 10.31 3.23 0.81
C VAL A 122 10.37 1.73 0.58
N LEU A 123 11.52 1.24 0.11
CA LEU A 123 11.79 -0.18 0.02
C LEU A 123 12.04 -0.72 1.43
N HIS A 124 11.27 -1.73 1.83
CA HIS A 124 11.41 -2.47 3.07
C HIS A 124 11.23 -3.96 2.78
N LYS A 125 12.35 -4.65 2.53
CA LYS A 125 12.37 -6.00 1.98
C LYS A 125 11.81 -7.07 2.91
N GLU A 126 11.85 -6.84 4.23
CA GLU A 126 11.35 -7.78 5.24
C GLU A 126 9.82 -7.77 5.37
N SER A 127 9.15 -6.70 4.90
CA SER A 127 7.70 -6.53 5.01
C SER A 127 7.16 -6.71 6.45
N ILE A 128 7.95 -6.33 7.46
CA ILE A 128 7.54 -6.35 8.88
C ILE A 128 6.89 -5.04 9.29
N ILE A 129 7.48 -3.90 8.90
CA ILE A 129 6.82 -2.61 9.02
C ILE A 129 5.90 -2.44 7.80
N HIS A 130 4.59 -2.44 8.03
CA HIS A 130 3.61 -2.40 6.93
C HIS A 130 3.35 -0.97 6.43
N SER A 131 3.47 0.05 7.27
CA SER A 131 3.56 1.48 6.88
C SER A 131 3.80 2.34 8.12
N MET A 132 4.05 3.63 7.91
CA MET A 132 4.32 4.59 8.97
C MET A 132 3.64 5.93 8.73
N VAL A 133 3.46 6.69 9.80
CA VAL A 133 2.94 8.07 9.80
C VAL A 133 3.96 8.95 10.52
N GLU A 134 4.40 10.03 9.88
CA GLU A 134 5.16 11.10 10.53
C GLU A 134 4.22 12.23 10.94
N PHE A 135 4.41 12.77 12.13
CA PHE A 135 3.65 13.91 12.66
C PHE A 135 4.46 15.22 12.63
N GLU A 136 3.80 16.35 12.84
CA GLU A 136 4.41 17.70 12.83
C GLU A 136 5.58 17.85 13.82
N ASP A 137 5.57 17.10 14.91
CA ASP A 137 6.65 17.07 15.92
C ASP A 137 7.84 16.17 15.53
N ARG A 138 7.81 15.62 14.30
CA ARG A 138 8.80 14.69 13.73
C ARG A 138 8.82 13.30 14.35
N SER A 139 7.86 12.99 15.23
CA SER A 139 7.66 11.61 15.66
C SER A 139 7.16 10.77 14.48
N VAL A 140 7.57 9.50 14.45
CA VAL A 140 7.11 8.53 13.45
C VAL A 140 6.52 7.34 14.17
N MET A 141 5.26 7.03 13.88
CA MET A 141 4.59 5.82 14.34
C MET A 141 4.54 4.80 13.22
N ALA A 142 4.79 3.54 13.55
CA ALA A 142 4.82 2.43 12.62
C ALA A 142 3.94 1.30 13.15
N GLN A 143 3.21 0.62 12.25
CA GLN A 143 2.57 -0.64 12.59
C GLN A 143 3.44 -1.79 12.08
N LEU A 144 3.70 -2.75 12.97
CA LEU A 144 4.53 -3.92 12.71
C LEU A 144 3.70 -5.19 12.79
N GLY A 145 3.96 -6.14 11.89
CA GLY A 145 3.30 -7.44 11.87
C GLY A 145 4.07 -8.43 11.01
N SER A 146 3.81 -9.73 11.23
CA SER A 146 4.13 -10.73 10.22
C SER A 146 3.27 -10.47 8.97
N PRO A 147 3.75 -10.74 7.75
CA PRO A 147 3.00 -10.52 6.52
C PRO A 147 1.80 -11.48 6.42
N ASP A 148 0.68 -11.09 7.04
CA ASP A 148 -0.53 -11.89 7.17
C ASP A 148 -1.79 -11.02 7.07
N MET A 149 -2.53 -11.16 5.97
CA MET A 149 -3.75 -10.38 5.70
C MET A 149 -4.88 -10.64 6.70
N ARG A 150 -4.83 -11.71 7.50
CA ARG A 150 -5.83 -11.91 8.57
C ARG A 150 -5.83 -10.77 9.57
N VAL A 151 -4.68 -10.13 9.81
CA VAL A 151 -4.56 -9.00 10.74
C VAL A 151 -5.33 -7.76 10.26
N PRO A 152 -5.07 -7.18 9.08
CA PRO A 152 -5.80 -6.00 8.61
C PRO A 152 -7.28 -6.30 8.33
N ILE A 153 -7.62 -7.51 7.84
CA ILE A 153 -9.01 -7.94 7.66
C ILE A 153 -9.74 -7.96 9.01
N GLN A 154 -9.17 -8.61 10.03
CA GLN A 154 -9.77 -8.65 11.36
C GLN A 154 -9.91 -7.25 11.94
N TYR A 155 -8.89 -6.40 11.81
CA TYR A 155 -8.94 -5.05 12.36
C TYR A 155 -10.09 -4.23 11.75
N ALA A 156 -10.31 -4.29 10.43
CA ALA A 156 -11.45 -3.63 9.80
C ALA A 156 -12.81 -4.17 10.26
N LEU A 157 -12.90 -5.44 10.65
CA LEU A 157 -14.14 -6.06 11.13
C LEU A 157 -14.42 -5.78 12.62
N THR A 158 -13.37 -5.61 13.43
CA THR A 158 -13.49 -5.51 14.89
C THR A 158 -13.27 -4.10 15.41
N TYR A 159 -12.79 -3.17 14.58
CA TYR A 159 -12.52 -1.79 14.98
C TYR A 159 -13.71 -1.15 15.71
N PRO A 160 -13.50 -0.47 16.86
CA PRO A 160 -12.21 -0.10 17.46
C PRO A 160 -11.54 -1.18 18.34
N ASP A 161 -12.19 -2.33 18.54
CA ASP A 161 -11.69 -3.43 19.37
C ASP A 161 -10.69 -4.33 18.62
N ARG A 162 -10.01 -5.19 19.38
CA ARG A 162 -9.10 -6.22 18.86
C ARG A 162 -9.50 -7.58 19.41
N LEU A 163 -9.44 -8.60 18.55
CA LEU A 163 -9.67 -9.99 18.94
C LEU A 163 -8.35 -10.80 18.90
N PRO A 164 -8.20 -11.82 19.76
CA PRO A 164 -7.05 -12.72 19.71
C PRO A 164 -6.98 -13.49 18.38
N LEU A 165 -5.78 -13.64 17.83
CA LEU A 165 -5.51 -14.41 16.62
C LEU A 165 -4.59 -15.60 16.95
N SER A 166 -5.15 -16.68 17.50
CA SER A 166 -4.40 -17.81 18.08
C SER A 166 -3.56 -18.61 17.07
N ASP A 167 -3.95 -18.60 15.80
CA ASP A 167 -3.37 -19.49 14.78
C ASP A 167 -2.31 -18.79 13.93
N THR A 168 -1.60 -17.83 14.53
CA THR A 168 -0.52 -17.06 13.90
C THR A 168 0.74 -17.07 14.76
N LYS A 169 1.89 -17.15 14.10
CA LYS A 169 3.18 -17.05 14.78
C LYS A 169 3.34 -15.62 15.32
N GLN A 170 3.60 -15.49 16.61
CA GLN A 170 3.95 -14.21 17.22
C GLN A 170 5.20 -13.62 16.55
N LEU A 171 5.15 -12.31 16.27
CA LEU A 171 6.31 -11.59 15.76
C LEU A 171 7.33 -11.39 16.89
N ASN A 172 8.50 -12.00 16.72
CA ASN A 172 9.64 -11.85 17.63
C ASN A 172 10.75 -11.07 16.91
N LEU A 173 10.96 -9.80 17.27
CA LEU A 173 11.91 -8.93 16.55
C LEU A 173 13.37 -9.42 16.62
N TRP A 174 13.75 -10.11 17.70
CA TRP A 174 15.08 -10.72 17.81
C TRP A 174 15.31 -11.89 16.82
N GLU A 175 14.24 -12.51 16.31
CA GLU A 175 14.34 -13.52 15.24
C GLU A 175 14.49 -12.87 13.85
N ILE A 176 13.96 -11.65 13.67
CA ILE A 176 14.12 -10.88 12.43
C ILE A 176 15.52 -10.27 12.35
N GLY A 177 16.02 -9.75 13.48
CA GLY A 177 17.37 -9.21 13.63
C GLY A 177 17.56 -7.83 13.03
N THR A 178 17.32 -7.65 11.74
CA THR A 178 17.54 -6.39 11.02
C THR A 178 16.34 -6.01 10.15
N LEU A 179 16.02 -4.72 10.12
CA LEU A 179 15.01 -4.13 9.23
C LEU A 179 15.72 -3.13 8.31
N HIS A 180 15.64 -3.35 7.00
CA HIS A 180 16.32 -2.49 6.03
C HIS A 180 15.34 -1.53 5.38
N PHE A 181 15.81 -0.30 5.13
CA PHE A 181 15.08 0.74 4.44
C PHE A 181 15.95 1.37 3.36
N GLU A 182 15.40 1.48 2.15
CA GLU A 182 16.06 2.16 1.04
C GLU A 182 15.07 3.07 0.33
N LYS A 183 15.59 4.13 -0.29
CA LYS A 183 14.77 5.02 -1.11
C LYS A 183 14.36 4.27 -2.39
N MET A 184 13.09 4.37 -2.78
CA MET A 184 12.65 3.80 -4.05
C MET A 184 13.28 4.52 -5.24
N ASP A 185 13.81 3.74 -6.18
CA ASP A 185 14.30 4.21 -7.47
C ASP A 185 13.14 4.30 -8.47
N GLN A 186 12.63 5.52 -8.68
CA GLN A 186 11.51 5.78 -9.60
C GLN A 186 11.92 5.76 -11.08
N GLU A 187 13.21 5.83 -11.41
CA GLU A 187 13.70 5.65 -12.79
C GLU A 187 13.74 4.16 -13.14
N ARG A 188 14.09 3.32 -12.16
CA ARG A 188 13.94 1.87 -12.23
C ARG A 188 12.48 1.47 -12.34
N PHE A 189 11.67 1.89 -11.36
CA PHE A 189 10.26 1.55 -11.23
C PHE A 189 9.36 2.64 -11.79
N ARG A 190 9.33 2.77 -13.12
CA ARG A 190 8.59 3.84 -13.80
C ARG A 190 7.09 3.82 -13.54
N CYS A 191 6.50 2.64 -13.32
CA CYS A 191 5.08 2.52 -12.97
C CYS A 191 4.73 3.30 -11.69
N LEU A 192 5.62 3.31 -10.69
CA LEU A 192 5.44 4.11 -9.50
C LEU A 192 5.42 5.61 -9.84
N ARG A 193 6.35 6.07 -10.69
CA ARG A 193 6.38 7.46 -11.16
C ARG A 193 5.10 7.85 -11.89
N PHE A 194 4.63 6.98 -12.79
CA PHE A 194 3.38 7.20 -13.54
C PHE A 194 2.17 7.34 -12.61
N ALA A 195 2.13 6.61 -11.50
CA ALA A 195 1.05 6.75 -10.52
C ALA A 195 1.07 8.11 -9.81
N TYR A 196 2.24 8.63 -9.43
CA TYR A 196 2.35 9.99 -8.89
C TYR A 196 1.93 11.04 -9.94
N GLU A 197 2.39 10.90 -11.18
CA GLU A 197 2.04 11.82 -12.27
C GLU A 197 0.52 11.80 -12.55
N ALA A 198 -0.07 10.61 -12.62
CA ALA A 198 -1.50 10.43 -12.85
C ALA A 198 -2.35 10.97 -11.68
N GLY A 199 -1.96 10.68 -10.45
CA GLY A 199 -2.60 11.20 -9.25
C GLY A 199 -2.61 12.73 -9.22
N LYS A 200 -1.45 13.35 -9.44
CA LYS A 200 -1.31 14.82 -9.46
C LYS A 200 -2.05 15.48 -10.63
N ALA A 201 -2.07 14.84 -11.79
CA ALA A 201 -2.86 15.32 -12.92
C ALA A 201 -4.37 15.29 -12.61
N GLY A 202 -4.82 14.33 -11.80
CA GLY A 202 -6.21 14.19 -11.40
C GLY A 202 -7.14 13.96 -12.59
N GLY A 203 -8.39 14.40 -12.46
CA GLY A 203 -9.41 14.21 -13.49
C GLY A 203 -9.59 12.73 -13.85
N SER A 204 -9.50 12.41 -15.14
CA SER A 204 -9.61 11.03 -15.62
C SER A 204 -8.28 10.26 -15.64
N MET A 205 -7.15 10.90 -15.33
CA MET A 205 -5.83 10.29 -15.54
C MET A 205 -5.58 9.03 -14.67
N PRO A 206 -5.94 8.99 -13.38
CA PRO A 206 -5.84 7.76 -12.58
C PRO A 206 -6.64 6.59 -13.17
N ALA A 207 -7.83 6.85 -13.71
CA ALA A 207 -8.67 5.83 -14.32
C ALA A 207 -8.06 5.30 -15.64
N VAL A 208 -7.51 6.20 -16.47
CA VAL A 208 -6.80 5.83 -17.70
C VAL A 208 -5.58 4.97 -17.38
N MET A 209 -4.79 5.36 -16.38
CA MET A 209 -3.62 4.59 -15.94
C MET A 209 -4.01 3.20 -15.43
N ASN A 210 -5.04 3.10 -14.58
CA ASN A 210 -5.49 1.80 -14.07
C ASN A 210 -5.95 0.88 -15.21
N ALA A 211 -6.77 1.39 -16.14
CA ALA A 211 -7.24 0.62 -17.29
C ALA A 211 -6.09 0.18 -18.21
N ALA A 212 -5.13 1.08 -18.48
CA ALA A 212 -3.95 0.73 -19.27
C ALA A 212 -3.09 -0.34 -18.57
N ASN A 213 -2.96 -0.26 -17.24
CA ASN A 213 -2.24 -1.26 -16.46
C ASN A 213 -2.92 -2.63 -16.50
N GLU A 214 -4.25 -2.70 -16.35
CA GLU A 214 -4.99 -3.97 -16.41
C GLU A 214 -4.73 -4.70 -17.74
N VAL A 215 -4.81 -3.97 -18.87
CA VAL A 215 -4.51 -4.54 -20.19
C VAL A 215 -3.03 -4.93 -20.33
N ALA A 216 -2.11 -4.11 -19.82
CA ALA A 216 -0.67 -4.39 -19.91
C ALA A 216 -0.23 -5.59 -19.05
N VAL A 217 -0.92 -5.87 -17.95
CA VAL A 217 -0.66 -7.04 -17.09
C VAL A 217 -1.26 -8.31 -17.67
N GLU A 218 -2.36 -8.21 -18.41
CA GLU A 218 -3.02 -9.36 -19.06
C GLU A 218 -2.29 -9.84 -20.33
N ALA A 219 -1.68 -8.90 -21.08
CA ALA A 219 -1.00 -9.16 -22.35
C ALA A 219 0.34 -9.93 -22.20
#